data_AF-A0A0H2MNM2-F1
#
_entry.id   AF-A0A0H2MNM2-F1
#
_cell.length_a   1.000
_cell.length_b   1.000
_cell.length_c   1.000
_cell.angle_alpha   90.00
_cell.angle_beta   90.00
_cell.angle_gamma   90.00
#
_symmetry.space_group_name_H-M   'P 1'
#
loop_
_entity.id
_entity.type
_entity.pdbx_description
1 polymer ?
#
loop_
_entity_poly.entity_id
_entity_poly.type
_entity_poly.pdbx_seq_one_letter_code
_entity_poly.pdbx_strand_id
1 'polypeptide(L)'
;MNTMSPIHAAREYVLEAVQRPALASALPESTKAKVRHSDIWLNQFKRIGDLFAYLKRFSADKQDGIYLEMHALGLQTFEDIVEPFEKRFGDWVGDRMRASDFVIGETYSAHDILIFSANYDTRAGGMFVIESDGLPTAVVIKATLSGGRYANEWLEQGRRLKYFLKSKTLKDGSVQFGEHFKPNAAILNVPGLPVLAFVRHTSNDRFVYAGAFSFHQLHGEADGANGLSLCSRFPLK
;
A
#
# COMPACT_ATOMS: atom_id res chain seq x y z
N MET A 1 -9.93 14.95 31.50
CA MET A 1 -8.62 14.36 31.11
C MET A 1 -8.70 14.04 29.63
N ASN A 2 -7.71 14.43 28.82
CA ASN A 2 -7.71 14.09 27.40
C ASN A 2 -7.26 12.63 27.25
N THR A 3 -8.21 11.70 27.13
CA THR A 3 -7.91 10.30 26.79
C THR A 3 -7.35 10.27 25.37
N MET A 4 -6.05 9.98 25.23
CA MET A 4 -5.46 9.68 23.92
C MET A 4 -6.24 8.54 23.26
N SER A 5 -6.49 8.66 21.95
CA SER A 5 -7.08 7.57 21.20
C SER A 5 -6.14 6.34 21.22
N PRO A 6 -6.68 5.10 21.14
CA PRO A 6 -5.85 3.90 21.19
C PRO A 6 -4.72 3.91 20.14
N ILE A 7 -4.99 4.39 18.91
CA ILE A 7 -3.96 4.51 17.87
C ILE A 7 -2.87 5.54 18.22
N HIS A 8 -3.18 6.63 18.92
CA HIS A 8 -2.16 7.57 19.38
C HIS A 8 -1.26 6.91 20.44
N ALA A 9 -1.85 6.20 21.41
CA ALA A 9 -1.08 5.45 22.41
C ALA A 9 -0.21 4.34 21.79
N ALA A 10 -0.71 3.66 20.75
CA ALA A 10 0.04 2.64 20.02
C ALA A 10 1.22 3.22 19.21
N ARG A 11 1.03 4.37 18.56
CA ARG A 11 2.12 5.09 17.86
C ARG A 11 3.17 5.62 18.84
N GLU A 12 2.74 6.27 19.92
CA GLU A 12 3.65 6.79 20.94
C GLU A 12 4.49 5.68 21.56
N TYR A 13 3.91 4.51 21.83
CA TYR A 13 4.67 3.36 22.31
C TYR A 13 5.81 2.94 21.35
N VAL A 14 5.55 2.90 20.04
CA VAL A 14 6.59 2.59 19.03
C VAL A 14 7.65 3.71 18.96
N LEU A 15 7.22 4.98 19.07
CA LEU A 15 8.11 6.13 19.07
C LEU A 15 9.02 6.16 20.32
N GLU A 16 8.50 5.82 21.50
CA GLU A 16 9.23 5.79 22.77
C GLU A 16 10.18 4.59 22.87
N ALA A 17 9.74 3.40 22.45
CA ALA A 17 10.54 2.19 22.59
C ALA A 17 11.68 2.08 21.55
N VAL A 18 11.47 2.54 20.32
CA VAL A 18 12.39 2.32 19.19
C VAL A 18 12.93 3.62 18.61
N GLN A 19 12.04 4.48 18.11
CA GLN A 19 12.45 5.59 17.23
C GLN A 19 13.23 6.69 17.98
N ARG A 20 12.69 7.20 19.10
CA ARG A 20 13.33 8.27 19.89
C ARG A 20 14.69 7.82 20.46
N PRO A 21 14.85 6.63 21.07
CA PRO A 21 16.15 6.11 21.48
C PRO A 21 17.14 5.98 20.32
N ALA A 22 16.72 5.42 19.19
CA ALA A 22 17.57 5.25 18.02
C ALA A 22 18.10 6.59 17.48
N LEU A 23 17.24 7.60 17.34
CA LEU A 23 17.64 8.93 16.85
C LEU A 23 18.56 9.68 17.83
N ALA A 24 18.37 9.50 19.14
CA ALA A 24 19.20 10.12 20.18
C ALA A 24 20.57 9.42 20.38
N SER A 25 20.72 8.18 19.94
CA SER A 25 21.91 7.34 20.15
C SER A 25 23.13 7.71 19.29
N ALA A 26 24.21 6.95 19.42
CA ALA A 26 25.43 7.04 18.59
C ALA A 26 25.34 6.28 17.24
N LEU A 27 24.15 5.83 16.81
CA LEU A 27 23.98 5.10 15.53
C LEU A 27 24.51 5.88 14.31
N PRO A 28 25.02 5.19 13.27
CA PRO A 28 25.40 5.80 12.01
C PRO A 28 24.25 6.59 11.37
N GLU A 29 24.57 7.71 10.70
CA GLU A 29 23.54 8.55 10.07
C GLU A 29 22.78 7.82 8.95
N SER A 30 23.41 6.85 8.29
CA SER A 30 22.75 5.94 7.34
C SER A 30 21.61 5.14 7.98
N THR A 31 21.73 4.79 9.25
CA THR A 31 20.74 4.01 10.01
C THR A 31 19.71 4.94 10.63
N LYS A 32 20.12 6.08 11.19
CA LYS A 32 19.19 7.15 11.61
C LYS A 32 18.31 7.65 10.45
N ALA A 33 18.83 7.72 9.22
CA ALA A 33 18.04 8.07 8.04
C ALA A 33 16.91 7.06 7.75
N LYS A 34 17.15 5.76 7.95
CA LYS A 34 16.12 4.72 7.81
C LYS A 34 15.07 4.81 8.93
N VAL A 35 15.50 5.06 10.17
CA VAL A 35 14.63 5.31 11.33
C VAL A 35 13.73 6.55 11.10
N ARG A 36 14.28 7.66 10.60
CA ARG A 36 13.48 8.84 10.20
C ARG A 36 12.51 8.54 9.06
N HIS A 37 12.83 7.59 8.18
CA HIS A 37 11.94 7.17 7.09
C HIS A 37 10.79 6.27 7.58
N SER A 38 10.95 5.49 8.65
CA SER A 38 9.82 4.76 9.27
C SER A 38 8.84 5.71 9.98
N ASP A 39 9.29 6.83 10.55
CA ASP A 39 8.40 7.85 11.15
C ASP A 39 7.34 8.37 10.17
N ILE A 40 7.68 8.49 8.88
CA ILE A 40 6.74 8.90 7.83
C ILE A 40 5.53 7.96 7.85
N TRP A 41 5.75 6.65 7.92
CA TRP A 41 4.70 5.63 7.94
C TRP A 41 3.96 5.57 9.27
N LEU A 42 4.67 5.61 10.41
CA LEU A 42 4.06 5.57 11.74
C LEU A 42 2.94 6.61 11.89
N ASN A 43 3.19 7.82 11.39
CA ASN A 43 2.23 8.93 11.39
C ASN A 43 0.99 8.73 10.49
N GLN A 44 0.99 7.78 9.54
CA GLN A 44 -0.14 7.55 8.61
C GLN A 44 -1.19 6.54 9.10
N PHE A 45 -0.82 5.54 9.92
CA PHE A 45 -1.62 4.29 10.10
C PHE A 45 -3.13 4.33 10.42
N LYS A 46 -3.66 5.28 11.21
CA LYS A 46 -5.07 5.37 11.67
C LYS A 46 -5.62 4.20 12.51
N ARG A 47 -5.25 2.94 12.26
CA ARG A 47 -5.73 1.73 12.98
C ARG A 47 -4.58 0.92 13.57
N ILE A 48 -4.83 0.24 14.69
CA ILE A 48 -3.79 -0.49 15.44
C ILE A 48 -3.35 -1.76 14.70
N GLY A 49 -4.27 -2.54 14.14
CA GLY A 49 -3.94 -3.77 13.42
C GLY A 49 -3.10 -3.51 12.16
N ASP A 50 -3.27 -2.36 11.51
CA ASP A 50 -2.44 -2.00 10.35
C ASP A 50 -1.02 -1.58 10.77
N LEU A 51 -0.88 -0.86 11.89
CA LEU A 51 0.43 -0.60 12.52
C LEU A 51 1.09 -1.92 12.96
N PHE A 52 0.32 -2.85 13.54
CA PHE A 52 0.83 -4.15 13.94
C PHE A 52 1.29 -4.99 12.73
N ALA A 53 0.52 -5.02 11.65
CA ALA A 53 0.90 -5.66 10.39
C ALA A 53 2.19 -5.05 9.79
N TYR A 54 2.40 -3.73 9.95
CA TYR A 54 3.65 -3.07 9.58
C TYR A 54 4.82 -3.53 10.46
N LEU A 55 4.67 -3.63 11.78
CA LEU A 55 5.73 -4.10 12.68
C LEU A 55 6.12 -5.56 12.39
N LYS A 56 5.13 -6.44 12.16
CA LYS A 56 5.37 -7.86 11.83
C LYS A 56 6.13 -8.10 10.51
N ARG A 57 6.24 -7.10 9.63
CA ARG A 57 7.02 -7.25 8.39
C ARG A 57 8.53 -7.38 8.66
N PHE A 58 8.99 -6.90 9.81
CA PHE A 58 10.41 -6.86 10.19
C PHE A 58 10.84 -8.14 10.93
N SER A 59 9.93 -8.79 11.67
CA SER A 59 10.24 -9.91 12.59
C SER A 59 10.73 -11.21 11.94
N ALA A 60 10.99 -11.22 10.62
CA ALA A 60 11.44 -12.39 9.88
C ALA A 60 12.98 -12.57 9.89
N ASP A 61 13.75 -11.49 10.05
CA ASP A 61 15.22 -11.53 9.93
C ASP A 61 15.92 -10.71 11.03
N LYS A 62 16.21 -11.37 12.16
CA LYS A 62 16.97 -10.79 13.28
C LYS A 62 18.50 -10.78 13.04
N GLN A 63 18.95 -10.80 11.78
CA GLN A 63 20.36 -10.70 11.39
C GLN A 63 20.61 -9.56 10.38
N ASP A 64 19.60 -8.73 10.11
CA ASP A 64 19.77 -7.50 9.33
C ASP A 64 20.76 -6.54 10.02
N GLY A 65 21.46 -5.74 9.22
CA GLY A 65 22.48 -4.81 9.73
C GLY A 65 21.92 -3.74 10.67
N ILE A 66 20.66 -3.30 10.49
CA ILE A 66 20.02 -2.33 11.39
C ILE A 66 19.79 -2.96 12.76
N TYR A 67 19.22 -4.17 12.80
CA TYR A 67 19.00 -4.92 14.02
C TYR A 67 20.30 -5.09 14.81
N LEU A 68 21.37 -5.54 14.15
CA LEU A 68 22.68 -5.74 14.79
C LEU A 68 23.31 -4.43 15.29
N GLU A 69 23.27 -3.35 14.50
CA GLU A 69 23.76 -2.02 14.90
C GLU A 69 23.01 -1.45 16.12
N MET A 70 21.69 -1.66 16.18
CA MET A 70 20.85 -1.19 17.28
C MET A 70 21.09 -2.00 18.56
N HIS A 71 21.15 -3.34 18.46
CA HIS A 71 21.46 -4.22 19.60
C HIS A 71 22.86 -3.99 20.16
N ALA A 72 23.86 -3.66 19.33
CA ALA A 72 25.20 -3.32 19.79
C ALA A 72 25.26 -2.09 20.72
N LEU A 73 24.21 -1.25 20.71
CA LEU A 73 24.04 -0.09 21.60
C LEU A 73 22.96 -0.31 22.68
N GLY A 74 22.44 -1.53 22.82
CA GLY A 74 21.37 -1.85 23.78
C GLY A 74 20.00 -1.25 23.45
N LEU A 75 19.75 -0.91 22.18
CA LEU A 75 18.50 -0.31 21.72
C LEU A 75 17.51 -1.38 21.25
N GLN A 76 16.21 -1.15 21.47
CA GLN A 76 15.16 -2.02 20.95
C GLN A 76 14.86 -1.73 19.47
N THR A 77 14.57 -2.77 18.71
CA THR A 77 14.16 -2.71 17.30
C THR A 77 12.65 -2.90 17.15
N PHE A 78 12.10 -2.81 15.93
CA PHE A 78 10.68 -3.12 15.70
C PHE A 78 10.37 -4.60 15.97
N GLU A 79 11.34 -5.47 15.71
CA GLU A 79 11.35 -6.91 15.87
C GLU A 79 11.27 -7.34 17.34
N ASP A 80 11.80 -6.51 18.25
CA ASP A 80 11.77 -6.78 19.70
C ASP A 80 10.47 -6.32 20.36
N ILE A 81 9.81 -5.31 19.80
CA ILE A 81 8.56 -4.78 20.36
C ILE A 81 7.31 -5.47 19.84
N VAL A 82 7.38 -6.41 18.87
CA VAL A 82 6.18 -7.06 18.30
C VAL A 82 5.33 -7.77 19.37
N GLU A 83 5.93 -8.65 20.17
CA GLU A 83 5.24 -9.38 21.23
C GLU A 83 4.76 -8.45 22.37
N PRO A 84 5.60 -7.53 22.90
CA PRO A 84 5.14 -6.49 23.84
C PRO A 84 3.99 -5.61 23.30
N PHE A 85 4.00 -5.27 22.01
CA PHE A 85 2.93 -4.52 21.35
C PHE A 85 1.64 -5.32 21.29
N GLU A 86 1.70 -6.58 20.83
CA GLU A 86 0.55 -7.49 20.80
C GLU A 86 -0.05 -7.70 22.19
N LYS A 87 0.79 -7.90 23.21
CA LYS A 87 0.35 -8.02 24.61
C LYS A 87 -0.32 -6.74 25.14
N ARG A 88 0.10 -5.56 24.69
CA ARG A 88 -0.42 -4.25 25.14
C ARG A 88 -1.66 -3.79 24.39
N PHE A 89 -1.78 -4.15 23.11
CA PHE A 89 -2.83 -3.66 22.20
C PHE A 89 -3.63 -4.79 21.54
N GLY A 90 -3.60 -6.01 22.11
CA GLY A 90 -4.18 -7.24 21.56
C GLY A 90 -5.63 -7.13 21.13
N ASP A 91 -6.46 -6.42 21.90
CA ASP A 91 -7.88 -6.22 21.59
C ASP A 91 -8.13 -5.51 20.25
N TRP A 92 -7.11 -4.82 19.69
CA TRP A 92 -7.19 -4.07 18.45
C TRP A 92 -6.26 -4.57 17.33
N VAL A 93 -5.52 -5.67 17.51
CA VAL A 93 -4.62 -6.16 16.43
C VAL A 93 -5.38 -6.68 15.20
N GLY A 94 -6.66 -7.03 15.38
CA GLY A 94 -7.60 -7.35 14.29
C GLY A 94 -8.30 -6.13 13.66
N ASP A 95 -8.15 -4.93 14.22
CA ASP A 95 -8.66 -3.69 13.62
C ASP A 95 -7.73 -3.22 12.50
N ARG A 96 -8.05 -3.68 11.29
CA ARG A 96 -7.37 -3.36 10.04
C ARG A 96 -8.34 -2.74 9.05
N MET A 97 -7.82 -1.88 8.18
CA MET A 97 -8.58 -1.29 7.09
C MET A 97 -9.07 -2.38 6.13
N ARG A 98 -10.34 -2.29 5.75
CA ARG A 98 -11.07 -3.23 4.90
C ARG A 98 -11.55 -2.51 3.65
N ALA A 99 -11.87 -3.27 2.60
CA ALA A 99 -12.45 -2.71 1.39
C ALA A 99 -13.76 -1.93 1.65
N SER A 100 -14.51 -2.32 2.68
CA SER A 100 -15.74 -1.65 3.13
C SER A 100 -15.55 -0.30 3.81
N ASP A 101 -14.31 0.06 4.20
CA ASP A 101 -14.02 1.38 4.79
C ASP A 101 -13.83 2.47 3.71
N PHE A 102 -13.77 2.08 2.43
CA PHE A 102 -13.70 3.01 1.32
C PHE A 102 -15.11 3.36 0.81
N VAL A 103 -15.45 4.64 0.89
CA VAL A 103 -16.73 5.18 0.43
C VAL A 103 -16.56 5.73 -0.99
N ILE A 104 -17.46 5.37 -1.90
CA ILE A 104 -17.36 5.80 -3.30
C ILE A 104 -17.55 7.32 -3.38
N GLY A 105 -16.62 8.02 -4.03
CA GLY A 105 -16.58 9.49 -4.12
C GLY A 105 -15.67 10.15 -3.08
N GLU A 106 -15.27 9.46 -2.00
CA GLU A 106 -14.40 10.03 -0.96
C GLU A 106 -12.91 10.04 -1.34
N THR A 107 -12.14 10.93 -0.68
CA THR A 107 -10.73 11.17 -1.03
C THR A 107 -9.72 10.54 -0.06
N TYR A 108 -8.78 9.78 -0.63
CA TYR A 108 -7.77 9.00 0.06
C TYR A 108 -6.37 9.43 -0.38
N SER A 109 -5.42 9.37 0.56
CA SER A 109 -4.01 9.60 0.26
C SER A 109 -3.37 8.36 -0.36
N ALA A 110 -2.20 8.52 -0.97
CA ALA A 110 -1.41 7.35 -1.40
C ALA A 110 -1.09 6.42 -0.22
N HIS A 111 -0.84 6.96 0.98
CA HIS A 111 -0.55 6.16 2.18
C HIS A 111 -1.74 5.32 2.64
N ASP A 112 -2.98 5.84 2.58
CA ASP A 112 -4.19 5.07 2.93
C ASP A 112 -4.28 3.80 2.07
N ILE A 113 -4.10 3.95 0.75
CA ILE A 113 -4.18 2.87 -0.24
C ILE A 113 -3.01 1.87 -0.06
N LEU A 114 -1.82 2.38 0.24
CA LEU A 114 -0.60 1.59 0.45
C LEU A 114 -0.63 0.81 1.77
N ILE A 115 -1.17 1.38 2.85
CA ILE A 115 -1.39 0.69 4.12
C ILE A 115 -2.42 -0.43 3.96
N PHE A 116 -3.57 -0.15 3.33
CA PHE A 116 -4.59 -1.15 3.04
C PHE A 116 -4.04 -2.33 2.22
N SER A 117 -3.18 -2.04 1.22
CA SER A 117 -2.53 -3.06 0.40
C SER A 117 -1.26 -3.68 1.02
N ALA A 118 -0.95 -3.37 2.28
CA ALA A 118 0.26 -3.77 3.00
C ALA A 118 1.57 -3.52 2.21
N ASN A 119 1.57 -2.52 1.33
CA ASN A 119 2.66 -2.18 0.44
C ASN A 119 3.30 -0.86 0.86
N TYR A 120 4.39 -0.93 1.61
CA TYR A 120 4.96 0.24 2.27
C TYR A 120 6.09 0.91 1.46
N ASP A 121 5.89 1.08 0.15
CA ASP A 121 6.80 1.86 -0.73
C ASP A 121 5.99 2.85 -1.58
N THR A 122 6.20 4.15 -1.36
CA THR A 122 5.51 5.22 -2.09
C THR A 122 5.90 5.29 -3.57
N ARG A 123 7.05 4.71 -3.94
CA ARG A 123 7.54 4.58 -5.32
C ARG A 123 6.94 3.37 -6.05
N ALA A 124 6.23 2.49 -5.33
CA ALA A 124 5.58 1.35 -5.95
C ALA A 124 4.48 1.80 -6.92
N GLY A 125 4.43 1.11 -8.05
CA GLY A 125 3.57 1.43 -9.19
C GLY A 125 2.07 1.36 -8.89
N GLY A 126 1.25 1.41 -9.93
CA GLY A 126 -0.18 1.61 -9.77
C GLY A 126 -1.02 0.40 -9.37
N MET A 127 -0.45 -0.80 -9.14
CA MET A 127 -1.24 -2.02 -8.93
C MET A 127 -0.71 -2.92 -7.80
N PHE A 128 -1.61 -3.38 -6.93
CA PHE A 128 -1.33 -4.25 -5.79
C PHE A 128 -2.37 -5.38 -5.68
N VAL A 129 -1.93 -6.61 -5.40
CA VAL A 129 -2.85 -7.73 -5.15
C VAL A 129 -3.10 -7.84 -3.65
N ILE A 130 -4.37 -7.94 -3.26
CA ILE A 130 -4.78 -8.30 -1.91
C ILE A 130 -4.96 -9.81 -1.88
N GLU A 131 -4.39 -10.49 -0.89
CA GLU A 131 -4.41 -11.94 -0.78
C GLU A 131 -4.93 -12.37 0.59
N SER A 132 -5.70 -13.46 0.62
CA SER A 132 -6.02 -14.23 1.83
C SER A 132 -5.58 -15.66 1.59
N ASP A 133 -4.87 -16.27 2.54
CA ASP A 133 -4.48 -17.68 2.48
C ASP A 133 -3.70 -18.05 1.20
N GLY A 134 -2.93 -17.09 0.67
CA GLY A 134 -2.15 -17.21 -0.57
C GLY A 134 -2.94 -17.02 -1.87
N LEU A 135 -4.25 -16.76 -1.81
CA LEU A 135 -5.12 -16.59 -2.97
C LEU A 135 -5.51 -15.11 -3.19
N PRO A 136 -5.51 -14.60 -4.43
CA PRO A 136 -5.99 -13.25 -4.74
C PRO A 136 -7.47 -13.07 -4.37
N THR A 137 -7.77 -12.04 -3.56
CA THR A 137 -9.14 -11.67 -3.17
C THR A 137 -9.60 -10.34 -3.77
N ALA A 138 -8.65 -9.45 -4.10
CA ALA A 138 -8.88 -8.23 -4.87
C ALA A 138 -7.59 -7.74 -5.56
N VAL A 139 -7.72 -6.82 -6.51
CA VAL A 139 -6.60 -5.98 -6.96
C VAL A 139 -6.92 -4.51 -6.75
N VAL A 140 -6.01 -3.78 -6.10
CA VAL A 140 -6.09 -2.33 -5.93
C VAL A 140 -5.36 -1.66 -7.09
N ILE A 141 -6.00 -0.66 -7.72
CA ILE A 141 -5.37 0.19 -8.74
C ILE A 141 -5.36 1.67 -8.35
N LYS A 142 -4.25 2.36 -8.66
CA LYS A 142 -4.03 3.81 -8.49
C LYS A 142 -3.97 4.47 -9.87
N ALA A 143 -5.12 4.74 -10.47
CA ALA A 143 -5.22 5.41 -11.77
C ALA A 143 -4.91 6.91 -11.66
N THR A 144 -3.92 7.36 -12.42
CA THR A 144 -3.70 8.80 -12.69
C THR A 144 -4.11 9.03 -14.14
N LEU A 145 -5.03 9.96 -14.38
CA LEU A 145 -5.67 10.14 -15.69
C LEU A 145 -4.88 11.05 -16.65
N SER A 146 -4.07 11.97 -16.11
CA SER A 146 -3.31 12.98 -16.84
C SER A 146 -1.89 13.10 -16.30
N GLY A 147 -0.93 13.42 -17.17
CA GLY A 147 0.50 13.55 -16.82
C GLY A 147 1.22 12.23 -16.52
N GLY A 148 0.57 11.07 -16.74
CA GLY A 148 1.22 9.76 -16.68
C GLY A 148 1.90 9.39 -18.01
N ARG A 149 2.83 8.41 -17.97
CA ARG A 149 3.47 7.86 -19.19
C ARG A 149 2.45 7.24 -20.16
N TYR A 150 1.39 6.66 -19.62
CA TYR A 150 0.25 6.13 -20.35
C TYR A 150 -1.02 6.72 -19.73
N ALA A 151 -1.91 7.26 -20.56
CA ALA A 151 -3.11 7.94 -20.10
C ALA A 151 -4.20 6.91 -19.75
N ASN A 152 -4.35 6.61 -18.46
CA ASN A 152 -5.55 5.90 -18.00
C ASN A 152 -6.76 6.83 -18.22
N GLU A 153 -7.89 6.32 -18.68
CA GLU A 153 -9.00 7.17 -19.11
C GLU A 153 -10.37 6.58 -18.75
N TRP A 154 -11.32 7.46 -18.47
CA TRP A 154 -12.73 7.06 -18.39
C TRP A 154 -13.26 6.88 -19.81
N LEU A 155 -13.51 5.63 -20.19
CA LEU A 155 -14.28 5.29 -21.39
C LEU A 155 -15.77 5.65 -21.20
N GLU A 156 -16.24 5.62 -19.95
CA GLU A 156 -17.54 6.11 -19.50
C GLU A 156 -17.38 6.53 -18.03
N GLN A 157 -17.65 7.80 -17.71
CA GLN A 157 -17.37 8.38 -16.39
C GLN A 157 -18.01 7.56 -15.26
N GLY A 158 -17.20 7.10 -14.29
CA GLY A 158 -17.66 6.31 -13.15
C GLY A 158 -18.17 4.90 -13.48
N ARG A 159 -18.12 4.47 -14.75
CA ARG A 159 -18.71 3.20 -15.21
C ARG A 159 -17.73 2.31 -15.97
N ARG A 160 -16.87 2.87 -16.83
CA ARG A 160 -15.89 2.14 -17.62
C ARG A 160 -14.55 2.85 -17.59
N LEU A 161 -13.54 2.19 -17.02
CA LEU A 161 -12.17 2.70 -16.90
C LEU A 161 -11.25 1.88 -17.80
N LYS A 162 -10.45 2.55 -18.63
CA LYS A 162 -9.28 1.96 -19.29
C LYS A 162 -8.07 2.19 -18.41
N TYR A 163 -7.41 1.09 -18.04
CA TYR A 163 -6.26 1.12 -17.14
C TYR A 163 -5.12 0.27 -17.72
N PHE A 164 -3.93 0.85 -17.89
CA PHE A 164 -2.81 0.16 -18.53
C PHE A 164 -2.28 -0.99 -17.67
N LEU A 165 -1.97 -2.13 -18.31
CA LEU A 165 -1.34 -3.27 -17.63
C LEU A 165 -0.07 -2.82 -16.90
N LYS A 166 0.25 -3.48 -15.78
CA LYS A 166 1.57 -3.34 -15.16
C LYS A 166 2.64 -3.68 -16.21
N SER A 167 3.67 -2.85 -16.25
CA SER A 167 4.81 -3.01 -17.14
C SER A 167 6.12 -2.86 -16.39
N LYS A 168 7.21 -3.22 -17.07
CA LYS A 168 8.58 -3.09 -16.58
C LYS A 168 9.46 -2.53 -17.68
N THR A 169 10.28 -1.53 -17.37
CA THR A 169 11.38 -1.11 -18.25
C THR A 169 12.48 -2.17 -18.22
N LEU A 170 12.87 -2.67 -19.38
CA LEU A 170 13.95 -3.64 -19.55
C LEU A 170 15.32 -2.94 -19.54
N LYS A 171 16.41 -3.73 -19.54
CA LYS A 171 17.79 -3.21 -19.47
C LYS A 171 18.18 -2.35 -20.69
N ASP A 172 17.52 -2.57 -21.82
CA ASP A 172 17.69 -1.83 -23.07
C ASP A 172 16.83 -0.54 -23.15
N GLY A 173 16.05 -0.24 -22.11
CA GLY A 173 15.15 0.92 -22.06
C GLY A 173 13.76 0.68 -22.67
N SER A 174 13.51 -0.46 -23.32
CA SER A 174 12.19 -0.84 -23.82
C SER A 174 11.20 -1.11 -22.67
N VAL A 175 9.90 -1.05 -22.95
CA VAL A 175 8.86 -1.36 -21.95
C VAL A 175 8.20 -2.68 -22.32
N GLN A 176 8.23 -3.63 -21.40
CA GLN A 176 7.47 -4.85 -21.50
C GLN A 176 6.19 -4.73 -20.67
N PHE A 177 5.04 -4.75 -21.34
CA PHE A 177 3.76 -5.10 -20.73
C PHE A 177 3.68 -6.63 -20.63
N GLY A 178 3.25 -7.15 -19.49
CA GLY A 178 3.30 -8.59 -19.23
C GLY A 178 2.08 -9.06 -18.47
N GLU A 179 1.20 -9.82 -19.12
CA GLU A 179 0.06 -10.48 -18.47
C GLU A 179 0.50 -11.36 -17.31
N HIS A 180 1.70 -11.96 -17.41
CA HIS A 180 2.34 -12.76 -16.37
C HIS A 180 2.72 -11.99 -15.09
N PHE A 181 2.71 -10.64 -15.07
CA PHE A 181 2.98 -9.91 -13.83
C PHE A 181 1.82 -10.11 -12.84
N LYS A 182 2.15 -10.49 -11.59
CA LYS A 182 1.20 -10.86 -10.52
C LYS A 182 -0.17 -10.14 -10.53
N PRO A 183 -0.28 -8.78 -10.54
CA PRO A 183 -1.58 -8.11 -10.57
C PRO A 183 -2.32 -8.21 -11.90
N ASN A 184 -1.62 -8.27 -13.03
CA ASN A 184 -2.24 -8.50 -14.34
C ASN A 184 -2.80 -9.92 -14.40
N ALA A 185 -1.97 -10.91 -14.03
CA ALA A 185 -2.35 -12.33 -13.99
C ALA A 185 -3.54 -12.58 -13.06
N ALA A 186 -3.58 -11.93 -11.89
CA ALA A 186 -4.73 -12.03 -10.98
C ALA A 186 -6.03 -11.52 -11.62
N ILE A 187 -6.00 -10.36 -12.30
CA ILE A 187 -7.19 -9.79 -12.96
C ILE A 187 -7.66 -10.65 -14.14
N LEU A 188 -6.73 -11.21 -14.92
CA LEU A 188 -7.03 -11.98 -16.12
C LEU A 188 -7.48 -13.42 -15.82
N ASN A 189 -6.85 -14.06 -14.83
CA ASN A 189 -7.00 -15.51 -14.59
C ASN A 189 -7.96 -15.86 -13.43
N VAL A 190 -8.44 -14.88 -12.65
CA VAL A 190 -9.39 -15.12 -11.55
C VAL A 190 -10.75 -14.50 -11.92
N PRO A 191 -11.73 -15.31 -12.41
CA PRO A 191 -13.01 -14.80 -12.88
C PRO A 191 -13.75 -13.97 -11.82
N GLY A 192 -14.13 -12.75 -12.19
CA GLY A 192 -14.90 -11.87 -11.31
C GLY A 192 -14.14 -11.28 -10.12
N LEU A 193 -12.80 -11.39 -10.07
CA LEU A 193 -11.97 -10.73 -9.06
C LEU A 193 -12.24 -9.21 -9.03
N PRO A 194 -12.55 -8.61 -7.86
CA PRO A 194 -12.85 -7.20 -7.77
C PRO A 194 -11.59 -6.35 -7.94
N VAL A 195 -11.68 -5.34 -8.79
CA VAL A 195 -10.64 -4.32 -8.99
C VAL A 195 -11.07 -3.04 -8.28
N LEU A 196 -10.44 -2.72 -7.16
CA LEU A 196 -10.73 -1.56 -6.32
C LEU A 196 -10.03 -0.34 -6.92
N ALA A 197 -10.81 0.56 -7.53
CA ALA A 197 -10.29 1.66 -8.33
C ALA A 197 -10.16 2.96 -7.53
N PHE A 198 -8.92 3.43 -7.38
CA PHE A 198 -8.60 4.73 -6.83
C PHE A 198 -8.11 5.62 -7.98
N VAL A 199 -8.81 6.72 -8.24
CA VAL A 199 -8.63 7.54 -9.45
C VAL A 199 -8.33 8.99 -9.09
N ARG A 200 -7.39 9.61 -9.79
CA ARG A 200 -7.05 11.03 -9.65
C ARG A 200 -6.73 11.66 -11.00
N HIS A 201 -6.87 12.98 -11.12
CA HIS A 201 -6.58 13.65 -12.38
C HIS A 201 -5.07 13.70 -12.65
N THR A 202 -4.27 14.32 -11.78
CA THR A 202 -2.82 14.50 -11.92
C THR A 202 -2.02 13.81 -10.81
N SER A 203 -0.68 13.84 -10.90
CA SER A 203 0.22 13.31 -9.87
C SER A 203 0.15 14.03 -8.52
N ASN A 204 -0.37 15.27 -8.50
CA ASN A 204 -0.44 16.11 -7.30
C ASN A 204 -1.77 15.95 -6.54
N ASP A 205 -2.77 15.35 -7.16
CA ASP A 205 -4.10 15.20 -6.59
C ASP A 205 -4.19 14.01 -5.62
N ARG A 206 -5.13 14.11 -4.66
CA ARG A 206 -5.61 12.97 -3.87
C ARG A 206 -6.38 12.00 -4.76
N PHE A 207 -6.44 10.73 -4.36
CA PHE A 207 -7.24 9.73 -5.06
C PHE A 207 -8.69 9.75 -4.58
N VAL A 208 -9.63 9.76 -5.50
CA VAL A 208 -11.04 9.45 -5.24
C VAL A 208 -11.23 7.94 -5.33
N TYR A 209 -11.90 7.32 -4.37
CA TYR A 209 -12.32 5.91 -4.54
C TYR A 209 -13.52 5.86 -5.49
N ALA A 210 -13.34 5.23 -6.64
CA ALA A 210 -14.36 5.13 -7.69
C ALA A 210 -15.19 3.84 -7.63
N GLY A 211 -14.93 2.97 -6.66
CA GLY A 211 -15.67 1.73 -6.43
C GLY A 211 -14.95 0.46 -6.91
N ALA A 212 -15.70 -0.64 -6.94
CA ALA A 212 -15.23 -1.95 -7.34
C ALA A 212 -15.65 -2.29 -8.79
N PHE A 213 -14.65 -2.56 -9.62
CA PHE A 213 -14.79 -2.89 -11.03
C PHE A 213 -14.54 -4.38 -11.26
N SER A 214 -14.86 -4.87 -12.45
CA SER A 214 -14.48 -6.19 -12.94
C SER A 214 -13.86 -6.08 -14.32
N PHE A 215 -12.95 -7.00 -14.62
CA PHE A 215 -12.38 -7.13 -15.96
C PHE A 215 -13.46 -7.43 -16.99
N HIS A 216 -13.36 -6.79 -18.15
CA HIS A 216 -14.27 -6.99 -19.27
C HIS A 216 -13.55 -7.45 -20.54
N GLN A 217 -12.48 -6.77 -20.95
CA GLN A 217 -11.70 -7.09 -22.14
C GLN A 217 -10.30 -6.46 -22.08
N LEU A 218 -9.35 -7.03 -22.81
CA LEU A 218 -8.06 -6.39 -23.11
C LEU A 218 -8.21 -5.51 -24.36
N HIS A 219 -7.48 -4.39 -24.36
CA HIS A 219 -7.26 -3.51 -25.51
C HIS A 219 -5.77 -3.51 -25.84
N GLY A 220 -5.43 -3.71 -27.11
CA GLY A 220 -4.08 -3.48 -27.62
C GLY A 220 -3.99 -2.09 -28.25
N GLU A 221 -2.92 -1.36 -27.96
CA GLU A 221 -2.57 -0.08 -28.57
C GLU A 221 -1.57 -0.29 -29.73
N ALA A 222 -1.48 0.69 -30.63
CA ALA A 222 -0.60 0.62 -31.81
C ALA A 222 0.91 0.59 -31.46
N ASP A 223 1.30 0.99 -30.25
CA ASP A 223 2.68 0.94 -29.74
C ASP A 223 3.02 -0.38 -29.02
N GLY A 224 2.09 -1.34 -29.00
CA GLY A 224 2.21 -2.61 -28.26
C GLY A 224 1.92 -2.50 -26.76
N ALA A 225 1.46 -1.35 -26.27
CA ALA A 225 0.90 -1.25 -24.92
C ALA A 225 -0.45 -1.95 -24.83
N ASN A 226 -0.73 -2.56 -23.67
CA ASN A 226 -1.99 -3.26 -23.43
C ASN A 226 -2.74 -2.62 -22.25
N GLY A 227 -4.03 -2.37 -22.45
CA GLY A 227 -4.94 -1.79 -21.47
C GLY A 227 -6.05 -2.76 -21.06
N LEU A 228 -6.42 -2.75 -19.77
CA LEU A 228 -7.60 -3.41 -19.25
C LEU A 228 -8.80 -2.50 -19.43
N SER A 229 -9.87 -2.99 -20.04
CA SER A 229 -11.21 -2.41 -19.88
C SER A 229 -11.82 -2.96 -18.59
N LEU A 230 -12.11 -2.05 -17.66
CA LEU A 230 -12.71 -2.37 -16.37
C LEU A 230 -14.12 -1.76 -16.31
N CYS A 231 -15.12 -2.56 -15.95
CA CYS A 231 -16.52 -2.11 -15.85
C CYS A 231 -16.98 -2.14 -14.39
N SER A 232 -17.62 -1.07 -13.91
CA SER A 232 -18.17 -1.01 -12.56
C SER A 232 -19.38 -1.92 -12.44
N ARG A 233 -19.51 -2.63 -11.30
CA ARG A 233 -20.75 -3.35 -10.97
C ARG A 233 -21.85 -2.43 -10.44
N PHE A 234 -21.49 -1.25 -9.95
CA PHE A 234 -22.38 -0.27 -9.35
C PHE A 234 -22.02 1.13 -9.86
N PRO A 235 -22.72 1.65 -10.87
CA PRO A 235 -22.48 3.00 -11.39
C PRO A 235 -22.57 4.06 -10.28
N LEU A 236 -21.68 5.04 -10.33
CA LEU A 236 -22.00 6.36 -9.78
C LEU A 236 -23.18 6.94 -10.56
N LYS A 237 -24.12 7.56 -9.85
CA LYS A 237 -25.24 8.34 -10.43
C LYS A 237 -24.79 9.75 -10.77
#